data_AF-A0A363TAN5-F1
#
_entry.id   AF-A0A363TAN5-F1
#
_cell.length_a   1.000
_cell.length_b   1.000
_cell.length_c   1.000
_cell.angle_alpha   90.00
_cell.angle_beta   90.00
_cell.angle_gamma   90.00
#
_symmetry.space_group_name_H-M   'P 1'
#
loop_
_entity.id
_entity.type
_entity.pdbx_description
1 polymer ?
#
loop_
_entity_poly.entity_id
_entity_poly.type
_entity_poly.pdbx_seq_one_letter_code
_entity_poly.pdbx_strand_id
1 'polypeptide(L)'
;MPTFTLFIGLILFILVIILIAYGLVIYGLRDIFYAGQDIGSRLATYVSLPEEANPAQAGQRRRVGFIRFRLRMNNMLSGLASEKLNLQLLSANWPITETEYVLVRVAGVIVAFGLGVLISKMVISGLGLAAIAYFIPELLLKRAISQRRLAFGQQLVDVLVLMTGAVRAGYSLPQAIEVVSKELKAPASEEFRRVRHEIGLGLSLSQALTNLVARMENDDLYLMVTAININSQVGGNIVTMLEAVTDTIRERVRLFSEVRVLTAQQRFGSIILTFLPIAMAGALFFINPDYMMRLFRPPEPFLLCIPIGAAFMVIIGNFAVRRFAKIDV
;
A
#
# COMPACT_ATOMS: atom_id res chain seq x y z
N MET A 1 -36.03 11.26 -19.94
CA MET A 1 -35.69 10.59 -18.68
C MET A 1 -34.90 9.28 -18.87
N PRO A 2 -35.20 8.35 -19.80
CA PRO A 2 -34.46 7.06 -19.90
C PRO A 2 -33.06 7.17 -20.55
N THR A 3 -32.81 8.22 -21.33
CA THR A 3 -31.51 8.45 -21.98
C THR A 3 -30.41 8.86 -21.01
N PHE A 4 -30.76 9.54 -19.91
CA PHE A 4 -29.80 10.04 -18.93
C PHE A 4 -29.30 8.93 -17.99
N THR A 5 -30.18 8.00 -17.59
CA THR A 5 -29.82 6.83 -16.78
C THR A 5 -29.00 5.82 -17.57
N LEU A 6 -29.32 5.62 -18.86
CA LEU A 6 -28.50 4.81 -19.77
C LEU A 6 -27.10 5.41 -19.99
N PHE A 7 -27.01 6.73 -20.06
CA PHE A 7 -25.74 7.44 -20.21
C PHE A 7 -24.83 7.30 -18.97
N ILE A 8 -25.40 7.44 -17.77
CA ILE A 8 -24.69 7.21 -16.50
C ILE A 8 -24.25 5.75 -16.38
N GLY A 9 -25.12 4.80 -16.74
CA GLY A 9 -24.80 3.38 -16.74
C GLY A 9 -23.64 3.03 -17.67
N LEU A 10 -23.61 3.61 -18.88
CA LEU A 10 -22.54 3.41 -19.86
C LEU A 10 -21.19 4.00 -19.38
N ILE A 11 -21.20 5.18 -18.76
CA ILE A 11 -20.00 5.78 -18.16
C ILE A 11 -19.45 4.90 -17.04
N LEU A 12 -20.33 4.39 -16.16
CA LEU A 12 -19.93 3.53 -15.05
C LEU A 12 -19.39 2.18 -15.53
N PHE A 13 -19.99 1.62 -16.59
CA PHE A 13 -19.53 0.39 -17.23
C PHE A 13 -18.14 0.55 -17.88
N ILE A 14 -17.89 1.67 -18.56
CA ILE A 14 -16.60 1.95 -19.19
C ILE A 14 -15.51 2.25 -18.15
N LEU A 15 -15.86 2.97 -17.08
CA LEU A 15 -14.95 3.20 -15.95
C LEU A 15 -14.54 1.87 -15.29
N VAL A 16 -15.46 0.93 -15.17
CA VAL A 16 -15.20 -0.44 -14.69
C VAL A 16 -14.30 -1.20 -15.66
N ILE A 17 -14.52 -1.12 -16.97
CA ILE A 17 -13.66 -1.77 -17.98
C ILE A 17 -12.23 -1.19 -17.96
N ILE A 18 -12.08 0.13 -17.84
CA ILE A 18 -10.76 0.78 -17.74
C ILE A 18 -10.06 0.34 -16.45
N LEU A 19 -10.77 0.28 -15.31
CA LEU A 19 -10.24 -0.24 -14.05
C LEU A 19 -9.80 -1.70 -14.15
N ILE A 20 -10.59 -2.53 -14.83
CA ILE A 20 -10.29 -3.96 -15.03
C ILE A 20 -9.11 -4.14 -15.98
N ALA A 21 -9.07 -3.42 -17.11
CA ALA A 21 -7.97 -3.49 -18.07
C ALA A 21 -6.66 -2.98 -17.45
N TYR A 22 -6.73 -1.88 -16.70
CA TYR A 22 -5.57 -1.34 -15.98
C TYR A 22 -5.11 -2.27 -14.85
N GLY A 23 -6.05 -2.86 -14.11
CA GLY A 23 -5.79 -3.89 -13.11
C GLY A 23 -5.16 -5.15 -13.70
N LEU A 24 -5.61 -5.61 -14.86
CA LEU A 24 -5.06 -6.76 -15.59
C LEU A 24 -3.65 -6.49 -16.13
N VAL A 25 -3.36 -5.28 -16.59
CA VAL A 25 -2.00 -4.89 -17.00
C VAL A 25 -1.06 -4.91 -15.80
N ILE A 26 -1.47 -4.34 -14.67
CA ILE A 26 -0.67 -4.34 -13.43
C ILE A 26 -0.51 -5.76 -12.87
N TYR A 27 -1.56 -6.57 -12.87
CA TYR A 27 -1.54 -7.94 -12.34
C TYR A 27 -0.79 -8.90 -13.28
N GLY A 28 -0.94 -8.76 -14.59
CA GLY A 28 -0.19 -9.53 -15.58
C GLY A 28 1.30 -9.22 -15.55
N LEU A 29 1.67 -7.95 -15.30
CA LEU A 29 3.05 -7.59 -15.00
C LEU A 29 3.51 -8.28 -13.70
N ARG A 30 2.70 -8.23 -12.64
CA ARG A 30 3.00 -8.86 -11.35
C ARG A 30 3.34 -10.35 -11.46
N ASP A 31 2.51 -11.13 -12.16
CA ASP A 31 2.63 -12.60 -12.22
C ASP A 31 3.81 -13.07 -13.09
N ILE A 32 4.10 -12.34 -14.17
CA ILE A 32 5.25 -12.62 -15.05
C ILE A 32 6.58 -12.34 -14.33
N PHE A 33 6.61 -11.42 -13.36
CA PHE A 33 7.83 -11.05 -12.64
C PHE A 33 8.06 -11.83 -11.34
N TYR A 34 7.02 -12.31 -10.64
CA TYR A 34 7.21 -13.24 -9.50
C TYR A 34 7.78 -14.60 -9.94
N ALA A 35 7.56 -15.01 -11.19
CA ALA A 35 8.22 -16.18 -11.78
C ALA A 35 9.73 -16.00 -12.02
N GLY A 36 10.29 -14.80 -11.83
CA GLY A 36 11.69 -14.47 -12.10
C GLY A 36 12.65 -14.60 -10.91
N GLN A 37 12.17 -15.05 -9.73
CA GLN A 37 13.00 -15.13 -8.52
C GLN A 37 13.97 -16.34 -8.51
N ASP A 38 13.99 -17.13 -9.58
CA ASP A 38 14.98 -18.21 -9.78
C ASP A 38 16.14 -17.73 -10.65
N ILE A 39 16.97 -16.84 -10.10
CA ILE A 39 18.23 -16.40 -10.73
C ILE A 39 19.28 -17.53 -10.62
N GLY A 40 19.07 -18.52 -9.75
CA GLY A 40 19.95 -19.67 -9.56
C GLY A 40 20.02 -20.62 -10.76
N SER A 41 18.92 -20.78 -11.51
CA SER A 41 18.88 -21.69 -12.67
C SER A 41 19.61 -21.16 -13.92
N ARG A 42 20.01 -19.88 -13.94
CA ARG A 42 20.66 -19.26 -15.12
C ARG A 42 22.16 -19.50 -15.23
N LEU A 43 22.82 -19.93 -14.16
CA LEU A 43 24.24 -20.31 -14.21
C LEU A 43 24.43 -21.75 -14.73
N ALA A 44 23.41 -22.61 -14.63
CA ALA A 44 23.44 -23.98 -15.14
C ALA A 44 23.34 -24.07 -16.68
N THR A 45 22.86 -23.02 -17.34
CA THR A 45 22.67 -22.99 -18.81
C THR A 45 23.95 -22.70 -19.60
N TYR A 46 25.03 -22.23 -18.96
CA TYR A 46 26.30 -21.93 -19.65
C TYR A 46 27.30 -23.10 -19.65
N VAL A 47 26.96 -24.25 -19.05
CA VAL A 47 27.87 -25.40 -18.90
C VAL A 47 27.44 -26.63 -19.73
N SER A 48 26.33 -26.59 -20.47
CA SER A 48 25.92 -27.72 -21.34
C SER A 48 26.17 -27.42 -22.83
N LEU A 49 27.06 -28.22 -23.43
CA LEU A 49 27.29 -28.35 -24.88
C LEU A 49 26.03 -28.84 -25.62
N PRO A 50 25.93 -28.61 -26.94
CA PRO A 50 24.65 -28.53 -27.64
C PRO A 50 24.12 -29.91 -28.02
N GLU A 51 22.88 -30.21 -27.63
CA GLU A 51 22.13 -31.32 -28.22
C GLU A 51 20.63 -30.98 -28.31
N GLU A 52 20.18 -31.05 -29.57
CA GLU A 52 18.82 -31.21 -30.10
C GLU A 52 17.71 -30.16 -29.82
N ALA A 53 17.16 -29.69 -30.96
CA ALA A 53 16.09 -28.71 -31.05
C ALA A 53 14.74 -29.29 -30.61
N ASN A 54 14.24 -28.82 -29.46
CA ASN A 54 12.90 -29.13 -28.95
C ASN A 54 11.89 -28.01 -29.32
N PRO A 55 10.65 -28.29 -29.81
CA PRO A 55 9.70 -27.29 -30.32
C PRO A 55 9.15 -26.29 -29.27
N ALA A 56 9.57 -26.37 -28.00
CA ALA A 56 9.20 -25.43 -26.94
C ALA A 56 9.80 -24.01 -27.11
N GLN A 57 10.73 -23.82 -28.05
CA GLN A 57 11.47 -22.56 -28.23
C GLN A 57 10.70 -21.45 -29.00
N ALA A 58 9.51 -21.72 -29.55
CA ALA A 58 8.72 -20.72 -30.26
C ALA A 58 8.15 -19.62 -29.34
N GLY A 59 7.86 -19.93 -28.07
CA GLY A 59 7.43 -18.94 -27.06
C GLY A 59 8.56 -18.06 -26.53
N GLN A 60 9.82 -18.51 -26.67
CA GLN A 60 11.01 -17.83 -26.13
C GLN A 60 11.44 -16.65 -27.03
N ARG A 61 11.26 -16.73 -28.36
CA ARG A 61 11.69 -15.70 -29.32
C ARG A 61 10.88 -14.39 -29.23
N ARG A 62 9.62 -14.43 -28.80
CA ARG A 62 8.80 -13.20 -28.56
C ARG A 62 9.23 -12.41 -27.32
N ARG A 63 9.82 -13.07 -26.30
CA ARG A 63 10.28 -12.41 -25.06
C ARG A 63 11.56 -11.61 -25.24
N VAL A 64 12.46 -12.01 -26.14
CA VAL A 64 13.77 -11.34 -26.34
C VAL A 64 13.63 -10.02 -27.12
N GLY A 65 12.65 -9.91 -28.02
CA GLY A 65 12.35 -8.67 -28.76
C GLY A 65 11.88 -7.54 -27.83
N PHE A 66 11.02 -7.85 -26.86
CA PHE A 66 10.47 -6.89 -25.90
C PHE A 66 11.54 -6.35 -24.94
N ILE A 67 12.46 -7.20 -24.47
CA ILE A 67 13.59 -6.78 -23.61
C ILE A 67 14.52 -5.83 -24.36
N ARG A 68 14.83 -6.11 -25.63
CA ARG A 68 15.71 -5.26 -26.45
C ARG A 68 15.05 -3.91 -26.79
N PHE A 69 13.74 -3.90 -27.01
CA PHE A 69 12.95 -2.69 -27.20
C PHE A 69 12.88 -1.84 -25.91
N ARG A 70 12.67 -2.48 -24.75
CA ARG A 70 12.69 -1.84 -23.42
C ARG A 70 14.01 -1.12 -23.14
N LEU A 71 15.15 -1.78 -23.41
CA LEU A 71 16.48 -1.21 -23.22
C LEU A 71 16.74 -0.02 -24.17
N ARG A 72 16.26 -0.08 -25.41
CA ARG A 72 16.37 1.02 -26.38
C ARG A 72 15.51 2.23 -25.99
N MET A 73 14.29 2.01 -25.52
CA MET A 73 13.41 3.09 -25.05
C MET A 73 13.96 3.77 -23.78
N ASN A 74 14.51 2.98 -22.85
CA ASN A 74 15.11 3.49 -21.62
C ASN A 74 16.30 4.42 -21.91
N ASN A 75 17.18 4.04 -22.85
CA ASN A 75 18.34 4.86 -23.22
C ASN A 75 17.97 6.15 -23.98
N MET A 76 16.79 6.24 -24.60
CA MET A 76 16.32 7.43 -25.31
C MET A 76 15.56 8.43 -24.42
N LEU A 77 14.91 7.95 -23.35
CA LEU A 77 13.98 8.74 -22.53
C LEU A 77 14.47 8.93 -21.09
N SER A 78 15.72 8.56 -20.79
CA SER A 78 16.37 8.78 -19.48
C SER A 78 16.46 10.26 -19.08
N GLY A 79 16.39 11.20 -20.05
CA GLY A 79 16.36 12.64 -19.79
C GLY A 79 15.04 13.19 -19.22
N LEU A 80 13.96 12.40 -19.22
CA LEU A 80 12.65 12.75 -18.63
C LEU A 80 12.41 12.06 -17.27
N ALA A 81 13.38 11.26 -16.82
CA ALA A 81 13.32 10.52 -15.58
C ALA A 81 13.56 11.45 -14.38
N SER A 82 12.75 11.33 -13.33
CA SER A 82 12.90 12.10 -12.10
C SER A 82 13.48 11.18 -11.06
N GLU A 83 14.66 11.51 -10.52
CA GLU A 83 15.34 10.74 -9.48
C GLU A 83 14.41 10.35 -8.31
N LYS A 84 13.44 11.21 -7.99
CA LYS A 84 12.39 10.96 -6.99
C LYS A 84 11.44 9.80 -7.34
N LEU A 85 11.09 9.62 -8.62
CA LEU A 85 10.24 8.51 -9.08
C LEU A 85 10.99 7.19 -9.03
N ASN A 86 12.30 7.18 -9.33
CA ASN A 86 13.13 5.99 -9.16
C ASN A 86 13.08 5.50 -7.72
N LEU A 87 13.32 6.42 -6.77
CA LEU A 87 13.34 6.11 -5.35
C LEU A 87 11.98 5.58 -4.86
N GLN A 88 10.87 6.09 -5.41
CA GLN A 88 9.52 5.57 -5.12
C GLN A 88 9.26 4.19 -5.70
N LEU A 89 9.72 3.91 -6.93
CA LEU A 89 9.56 2.59 -7.55
C LEU A 89 10.45 1.54 -6.87
N LEU A 90 11.67 1.92 -6.48
CA LEU A 90 12.59 1.09 -5.72
C LEU A 90 12.04 0.76 -4.33
N SER A 91 11.45 1.73 -3.63
CA SER A 91 10.81 1.49 -2.33
C SER A 91 9.54 0.64 -2.44
N ALA A 92 8.82 0.68 -3.57
CA ALA A 92 7.74 -0.25 -3.88
C ALA A 92 8.22 -1.66 -4.26
N ASN A 93 9.52 -1.82 -4.57
CA ASN A 93 10.12 -3.00 -5.19
C ASN A 93 9.38 -3.44 -6.47
N TRP A 94 8.85 -2.47 -7.22
CA TRP A 94 8.23 -2.76 -8.51
C TRP A 94 9.34 -2.92 -9.56
N PRO A 95 9.37 -4.03 -10.33
CA PRO A 95 10.36 -4.27 -11.39
C PRO A 95 10.04 -3.47 -12.67
N ILE A 96 9.56 -2.24 -12.51
CA ILE A 96 9.13 -1.33 -13.58
C ILE A 96 10.12 -0.17 -13.61
N THR A 97 10.67 0.12 -14.78
CA THR A 97 11.59 1.26 -14.97
C THR A 97 10.79 2.55 -14.89
N GLU A 98 11.39 3.64 -14.41
CA GLU A 98 10.74 4.97 -14.38
C GLU A 98 10.10 5.35 -15.71
N THR A 99 10.83 5.09 -16.81
CA THR A 99 10.37 5.35 -18.17
C THR A 99 9.11 4.56 -18.52
N GLU A 100 9.01 3.30 -18.09
CA GLU A 100 7.83 2.47 -18.34
C GLU A 100 6.63 2.94 -17.53
N TYR A 101 6.86 3.37 -16.29
CA TYR A 101 5.81 3.95 -15.46
C TYR A 101 5.25 5.24 -16.07
N VAL A 102 6.13 6.14 -16.54
CA VAL A 102 5.72 7.37 -17.24
C VAL A 102 4.99 7.05 -18.54
N LEU A 103 5.47 6.09 -19.34
CA LEU A 103 4.81 5.67 -20.57
C LEU A 103 3.41 5.11 -20.32
N VAL A 104 3.24 4.24 -19.32
CA VAL A 104 1.93 3.70 -18.93
C VAL A 104 1.00 4.81 -18.44
N ARG A 105 1.53 5.78 -17.67
CA ARG A 105 0.78 6.95 -17.20
C ARG A 105 0.31 7.82 -18.37
N VAL A 106 1.21 8.20 -19.27
CA VAL A 106 0.91 9.05 -20.44
C VAL A 106 -0.03 8.34 -21.42
N ALA A 107 0.22 7.06 -21.73
CA ALA A 107 -0.67 6.27 -22.57
C ALA A 107 -2.07 6.14 -21.95
N GLY A 108 -2.15 5.91 -20.63
CA GLY A 108 -3.42 5.86 -19.90
C GLY A 108 -4.20 7.18 -19.99
N VAL A 109 -3.50 8.32 -19.88
CA VAL A 109 -4.10 9.65 -20.04
C VAL A 109 -4.63 9.87 -21.45
N ILE A 110 -3.85 9.52 -22.49
CA ILE A 110 -4.25 9.69 -23.89
C ILE A 110 -5.49 8.85 -24.21
N VAL A 111 -5.50 7.58 -23.77
CA VAL A 111 -6.64 6.67 -23.97
C VAL A 111 -7.88 7.16 -23.22
N ALA A 112 -7.72 7.58 -21.96
CA ALA A 112 -8.82 8.10 -21.16
C ALA A 112 -9.41 9.42 -21.73
N PHE A 113 -8.54 10.30 -22.23
CA PHE A 113 -8.95 11.52 -22.92
C PHE A 113 -9.74 11.19 -24.20
N GLY A 114 -9.18 10.33 -25.06
CA GLY A 114 -9.81 9.92 -26.32
C GLY A 114 -11.18 9.28 -26.10
N LEU A 115 -11.28 8.35 -25.16
CA LEU A 115 -12.57 7.73 -24.79
C LEU A 115 -13.56 8.76 -24.23
N GLY A 116 -13.10 9.67 -23.37
CA GLY A 116 -13.96 10.69 -22.78
C GLY A 116 -14.53 11.67 -23.79
N VAL A 117 -13.78 12.00 -24.85
CA VAL A 117 -14.27 12.81 -25.98
C VAL A 117 -15.20 11.99 -26.88
N LEU A 118 -14.89 10.72 -27.14
CA LEU A 118 -15.67 9.86 -28.04
C LEU A 118 -17.09 9.60 -27.51
N ILE A 119 -17.24 9.49 -26.19
CA ILE A 119 -18.51 9.14 -25.53
C ILE A 119 -19.46 10.34 -25.41
N SER A 120 -18.95 11.51 -25.02
CA SER A 120 -19.80 12.69 -24.76
C SER A 120 -19.82 13.70 -25.90
N LYS A 121 -18.87 13.61 -26.84
CA LYS A 121 -18.54 14.63 -27.85
C LYS A 121 -18.15 16.00 -27.28
N MET A 122 -17.94 16.11 -25.96
CA MET A 122 -17.50 17.31 -25.27
C MET A 122 -16.07 17.14 -24.76
N VAL A 123 -15.23 18.15 -25.01
CA VAL A 123 -13.81 18.14 -24.59
C VAL A 123 -13.66 18.09 -23.05
N ILE A 124 -14.64 18.63 -22.32
CA ILE A 124 -14.63 18.73 -20.85
C ILE A 124 -14.68 17.34 -20.17
N SER A 125 -15.43 16.38 -20.69
CA SER A 125 -15.44 15.02 -20.10
C SER A 125 -14.15 14.25 -20.42
N GLY A 126 -13.53 14.52 -21.57
CA GLY A 126 -12.20 14.02 -21.91
C GLY A 126 -11.16 14.48 -20.88
N LEU A 127 -11.17 15.78 -20.56
CA LEU A 127 -10.32 16.37 -19.51
C LEU A 127 -10.56 15.74 -18.13
N GLY A 128 -11.81 15.53 -17.74
CA GLY A 128 -12.15 14.89 -16.46
C GLY A 128 -11.61 13.46 -16.34
N LEU A 129 -11.79 12.63 -17.37
CA LEU A 129 -11.28 11.26 -17.39
C LEU A 129 -9.75 11.20 -17.48
N ALA A 130 -9.13 12.10 -18.24
CA ALA A 130 -7.68 12.25 -18.32
C ALA A 130 -7.07 12.58 -16.94
N ALA A 131 -7.69 13.49 -16.18
CA ALA A 131 -7.26 13.84 -14.84
C ALA A 131 -7.33 12.62 -13.90
N ILE A 132 -8.45 11.89 -13.90
CA ILE A 132 -8.62 10.69 -13.07
C ILE A 132 -7.56 9.63 -13.43
N ALA A 133 -7.36 9.36 -14.72
CA ALA A 133 -6.37 8.41 -15.21
C ALA A 133 -4.93 8.80 -14.84
N TYR A 134 -4.63 10.11 -14.72
CA TYR A 134 -3.34 10.59 -14.28
C TYR A 134 -3.07 10.33 -12.79
N PHE A 135 -4.09 10.40 -11.92
CA PHE A 135 -3.96 10.23 -10.47
C PHE A 135 -3.99 8.77 -10.00
N ILE A 136 -4.69 7.88 -10.71
CA ILE A 136 -4.81 6.46 -10.35
C ILE A 136 -3.44 5.77 -10.15
N PRO A 137 -2.47 5.84 -11.09
CA PRO A 137 -1.18 5.15 -10.95
C PRO A 137 -0.42 5.60 -9.70
N GLU A 138 -0.44 6.90 -9.42
CA GLU A 138 0.27 7.48 -8.28
C GLU A 138 -0.33 7.02 -6.96
N LEU A 139 -1.67 6.92 -6.90
CA LEU A 139 -2.37 6.45 -5.72
C LEU A 139 -2.16 4.95 -5.49
N LEU A 140 -2.10 4.15 -6.56
CA LEU A 140 -1.75 2.73 -6.47
C LEU A 140 -0.30 2.51 -6.03
N LEU A 141 0.64 3.29 -6.56
CA LEU A 141 2.04 3.24 -6.15
C LEU A 141 2.19 3.59 -4.66
N LYS A 142 1.59 4.71 -4.21
CA LYS A 142 1.59 5.11 -2.80
C LYS A 142 0.98 4.03 -1.90
N ARG A 143 -0.12 3.41 -2.32
CA ARG A 143 -0.73 2.29 -1.59
C ARG A 143 0.19 1.07 -1.54
N ALA A 144 0.83 0.70 -2.64
CA ALA A 144 1.75 -0.43 -2.68
C ALA A 144 2.97 -0.21 -1.76
N ILE A 145 3.56 0.99 -1.78
CA ILE A 145 4.64 1.40 -0.87
C ILE A 145 4.17 1.28 0.58
N SER A 146 3.01 1.88 0.91
CA SER A 146 2.46 1.84 2.27
C SER A 146 2.20 0.41 2.75
N GLN A 147 1.63 -0.45 1.91
CA GLN A 147 1.40 -1.85 2.25
C GLN A 147 2.71 -2.61 2.48
N ARG A 148 3.72 -2.39 1.62
CA ARG A 148 5.04 -3.01 1.78
C ARG A 148 5.73 -2.56 3.07
N ARG A 149 5.70 -1.27 3.38
CA ARG A 149 6.25 -0.72 4.64
C ARG A 149 5.54 -1.27 5.87
N LEU A 150 4.21 -1.40 5.81
CA LEU A 150 3.43 -2.03 6.87
C LEU A 150 3.83 -3.51 7.06
N ALA A 151 3.95 -4.27 5.97
CA ALA A 151 4.39 -5.66 6.01
C ALA A 151 5.82 -5.81 6.55
N PHE A 152 6.73 -4.88 6.20
CA PHE A 152 8.07 -4.83 6.78
C PHE A 152 8.04 -4.55 8.29
N GLY A 153 7.25 -3.57 8.73
CA GLY A 153 7.09 -3.24 10.14
C GLY A 153 6.57 -4.42 10.98
N GLN A 154 5.67 -5.22 10.41
CA GLN A 154 5.16 -6.45 11.07
C GLN A 154 6.25 -7.52 11.24
N GLN A 155 7.26 -7.54 10.38
CA GLN A 155 8.39 -8.49 10.45
C GLN A 155 9.52 -7.99 11.36
N LEU A 156 9.46 -6.76 11.87
CA LEU A 156 10.59 -6.14 12.58
C LEU A 156 10.93 -6.85 13.90
N VAL A 157 9.92 -7.36 14.61
CA VAL A 157 10.16 -8.17 15.82
C VAL A 157 10.89 -9.47 15.46
N ASP A 158 10.53 -10.12 14.35
CA ASP A 158 11.19 -11.34 13.88
C ASP A 158 12.65 -11.06 13.46
N VAL A 159 12.88 -9.93 12.79
CA VAL A 159 14.23 -9.43 12.46
C VAL A 159 15.08 -9.30 13.72
N LEU A 160 14.56 -8.62 14.75
CA LEU A 160 15.27 -8.40 16.00
C LEU A 160 15.57 -9.71 16.72
N VAL A 161 14.60 -10.64 16.79
CA VAL A 161 14.80 -11.96 17.41
C VAL A 161 15.89 -12.76 16.69
N LEU A 162 15.87 -12.78 15.36
CA LEU A 162 16.90 -13.45 14.55
C LEU A 162 18.28 -12.80 14.74
N MET A 163 18.36 -11.48 14.73
CA MET A 163 19.62 -10.77 14.94
C MET A 163 20.18 -10.99 16.34
N THR A 164 19.33 -10.89 17.38
CA THR A 164 19.71 -11.18 18.77
C THR A 164 20.22 -12.62 18.90
N GLY A 165 19.53 -13.59 18.31
CA GLY A 165 19.95 -15.00 18.31
C GLY A 165 21.29 -15.22 17.62
N ALA A 166 21.50 -14.62 16.45
CA ALA A 166 22.77 -14.70 15.73
C ALA A 166 23.92 -14.04 16.51
N VAL A 167 23.73 -12.83 17.03
CA VAL A 167 24.76 -12.13 17.80
C VAL A 167 25.10 -12.91 19.09
N ARG A 168 24.10 -13.48 19.75
CA ARG A 168 24.29 -14.35 20.92
C ARG A 168 25.08 -15.63 20.60
N ALA A 169 24.92 -16.17 19.39
CA ALA A 169 25.71 -17.30 18.90
C ALA A 169 27.15 -16.93 18.49
N GLY A 170 27.56 -15.67 18.68
CA GLY A 170 28.90 -15.17 18.38
C GLY A 170 29.07 -14.59 16.98
N TYR A 171 27.99 -14.48 16.19
CA TYR A 171 28.08 -13.81 14.90
C TYR A 171 28.28 -12.31 15.06
N SER A 172 29.09 -11.73 14.18
CA SER A 172 29.19 -10.28 14.04
C SER A 172 27.87 -9.68 13.51
N LEU A 173 27.65 -8.39 13.73
CA LEU A 173 26.42 -7.72 13.31
C LEU A 173 26.16 -7.79 11.78
N PRO A 174 27.18 -7.64 10.90
CA PRO A 174 26.99 -7.89 9.46
C PRO A 174 26.60 -9.34 9.13
N GLN A 175 27.12 -10.33 9.85
CA GLN A 175 26.73 -11.74 9.68
C GLN A 175 25.30 -11.99 10.17
N ALA A 176 24.88 -11.36 11.27
CA ALA A 176 23.50 -11.41 11.73
C ALA A 176 22.51 -10.84 10.70
N ILE A 177 22.88 -9.75 10.02
CA ILE A 177 22.13 -9.19 8.88
C ILE A 177 22.03 -10.20 7.73
N GLU A 178 23.09 -10.95 7.46
CA GLU A 178 23.07 -12.00 6.44
C GLU A 178 22.08 -13.11 6.79
N VAL A 179 22.01 -13.54 8.05
CA VAL A 179 21.02 -14.52 8.52
C VAL A 179 19.60 -14.02 8.26
N VAL A 180 19.28 -12.79 8.65
CA VAL A 180 17.96 -12.17 8.40
C VAL A 180 17.63 -12.16 6.89
N SER A 181 18.61 -11.85 6.04
CA SER A 181 18.43 -11.80 4.58
C SER A 181 18.15 -13.16 3.92
N LYS A 182 18.43 -14.25 4.63
CA LYS A 182 18.26 -15.63 4.17
C LYS A 182 17.02 -16.30 4.79
N GLU A 183 16.77 -16.08 6.07
CA GLU A 183 15.73 -16.79 6.83
C GLU A 183 14.34 -16.13 6.74
N LEU A 184 14.26 -14.81 6.57
CA LEU A 184 12.96 -14.12 6.49
C LEU A 184 12.35 -14.13 5.09
N LYS A 185 11.03 -14.00 5.05
CA LYS A 185 10.29 -13.75 3.82
C LYS A 185 10.42 -12.27 3.41
N ALA A 186 10.12 -11.99 2.13
CA ALA A 186 9.97 -10.60 1.69
C ALA A 186 8.83 -9.92 2.48
N PRO A 187 8.89 -8.61 2.75
CA PRO A 187 9.90 -7.65 2.29
C PRO A 187 11.20 -7.59 3.11
N ALA A 188 11.25 -8.09 4.34
CA ALA A 188 12.45 -7.96 5.19
C ALA A 188 13.71 -8.56 4.56
N SER A 189 13.64 -9.79 4.04
CA SER A 189 14.84 -10.41 3.46
C SER A 189 15.40 -9.68 2.25
N GLU A 190 14.56 -9.03 1.44
CA GLU A 190 15.01 -8.22 0.30
C GLU A 190 15.72 -6.95 0.77
N GLU A 191 15.17 -6.27 1.77
CA GLU A 191 15.75 -5.03 2.29
C GLU A 191 17.06 -5.28 3.05
N PHE A 192 17.14 -6.33 3.87
CA PHE A 192 18.40 -6.72 4.53
C PHE A 192 19.43 -7.27 3.54
N ARG A 193 19.00 -7.87 2.42
CA ARG A 193 19.90 -8.21 1.30
C ARG A 193 20.48 -6.97 0.62
N ARG A 194 19.68 -5.90 0.46
CA ARG A 194 20.17 -4.60 -0.02
C ARG A 194 21.19 -4.01 0.96
N VAL A 195 20.92 -4.04 2.27
CA VAL A 195 21.89 -3.59 3.30
C VAL A 195 23.20 -4.36 3.20
N ARG A 196 23.16 -5.71 3.09
CA ARG A 196 24.36 -6.52 2.90
C ARG A 196 25.12 -6.14 1.63
N HIS A 197 24.39 -5.87 0.54
CA HIS A 197 25.01 -5.45 -0.72
C HIS A 197 25.67 -4.08 -0.60
N GLU A 198 25.01 -3.10 0.04
CA GLU A 198 25.56 -1.77 0.33
C GLU A 198 26.86 -1.88 1.14
N ILE A 199 26.90 -2.73 2.17
CA ILE A 199 28.13 -3.00 2.95
C ILE A 199 29.21 -3.63 2.08
N GLY A 200 28.86 -4.59 1.21
CA GLY A 200 29.80 -5.23 0.28
C GLY A 200 30.37 -4.28 -0.78
N LEU A 201 29.69 -3.16 -1.05
CA LEU A 201 30.17 -2.07 -1.91
C LEU A 201 31.02 -1.04 -1.16
N GLY A 202 31.28 -1.25 0.14
CA GLY A 202 32.15 -0.39 0.95
C GLY A 202 31.43 0.67 1.77
N LEU A 203 30.09 0.71 1.79
CA LEU A 203 29.36 1.58 2.71
C LEU A 203 29.52 1.10 4.15
N SER A 204 29.58 2.03 5.10
CA SER A 204 29.60 1.65 6.51
C SER A 204 28.26 1.03 6.92
N LEU A 205 28.28 0.15 7.92
CA LEU A 205 27.06 -0.46 8.46
C LEU A 205 26.03 0.59 8.89
N SER A 206 26.49 1.67 9.54
CA SER A 206 25.65 2.77 9.97
C SER A 206 24.95 3.47 8.79
N GLN A 207 25.68 3.73 7.70
CA GLN A 207 25.11 4.31 6.49
C GLN A 207 24.10 3.38 5.82
N ALA A 208 24.42 2.09 5.68
CA ALA A 208 23.53 1.13 5.06
C ALA A 208 22.22 0.94 5.84
N LEU A 209 22.28 0.92 7.17
CA LEU A 209 21.10 0.89 8.03
C LEU A 209 20.31 2.20 7.98
N THR A 210 20.97 3.35 7.85
CA THR A 210 20.30 4.65 7.69
C THR A 210 19.54 4.72 6.35
N ASN A 211 20.13 4.18 5.28
CA ASN A 211 19.44 4.04 3.99
C ASN A 211 18.22 3.13 4.09
N LEU A 212 18.31 2.04 4.86
CA LEU A 212 17.17 1.16 5.14
C LEU A 212 16.02 1.91 5.83
N VAL A 213 16.32 2.73 6.85
CA VAL A 213 15.33 3.58 7.52
C VAL A 213 14.68 4.54 6.53
N ALA A 214 15.48 5.22 5.71
CA ALA A 214 14.97 6.19 4.72
C ALA A 214 14.02 5.54 3.69
N ARG A 215 14.24 4.27 3.33
CA ARG A 215 13.35 3.53 2.41
C ARG A 215 12.07 3.07 3.08
N MET A 216 12.18 2.49 4.28
CA MET A 216 11.05 1.85 4.97
C MET A 216 10.18 2.84 5.75
N GLU A 217 10.70 4.02 6.10
CA GLU A 217 9.97 5.06 6.86
C GLU A 217 9.18 4.46 8.03
N ASN A 218 9.87 3.72 8.90
CA ASN A 218 9.28 3.04 10.04
C ASN A 218 9.98 3.49 11.34
N ASP A 219 9.19 3.97 12.31
CA ASP A 219 9.71 4.56 13.54
C ASP A 219 10.41 3.54 14.45
N ASP A 220 9.90 2.31 14.50
CA ASP A 220 10.49 1.23 15.30
C ASP A 220 11.83 0.76 14.71
N LEU A 221 11.95 0.75 13.37
CA LEU A 221 13.21 0.51 12.68
C LEU A 221 14.20 1.66 12.94
N TYR A 222 13.74 2.91 12.93
CA TYR A 222 14.59 4.06 13.28
C TYR A 222 15.13 3.94 14.71
N LEU A 223 14.29 3.54 15.67
CA LEU A 223 14.70 3.25 17.05
C LEU A 223 15.79 2.18 17.11
N MET A 224 15.59 1.05 16.42
CA MET A 224 16.57 -0.04 16.32
C MET A 224 17.90 0.43 15.75
N VAL A 225 17.90 1.11 14.61
CA VAL A 225 19.12 1.55 13.91
C VAL A 225 19.87 2.59 14.75
N THR A 226 19.14 3.50 15.39
CA THR A 226 19.73 4.49 16.31
C THR A 226 20.40 3.81 17.50
N ALA A 227 19.74 2.82 18.11
CA ALA A 227 20.29 2.06 19.22
C ALA A 227 21.54 1.25 18.82
N ILE A 228 21.55 0.66 17.62
CA ILE A 228 22.73 0.00 17.03
C ILE A 228 23.89 0.98 16.88
N ASN A 229 23.63 2.15 16.28
CA ASN A 229 24.66 3.16 16.03
C ASN A 229 25.28 3.69 17.33
N ILE A 230 24.46 3.94 18.36
CA ILE A 230 24.92 4.38 19.68
C ILE A 230 25.75 3.28 20.35
N ASN A 231 25.26 2.03 20.35
CA ASN A 231 25.96 0.91 20.98
C ASN A 231 27.32 0.65 20.32
N SER A 232 27.41 0.78 18.99
CA SER A 232 28.67 0.63 18.25
C SER A 232 29.70 1.71 18.56
N GLN A 233 29.29 2.89 19.05
CA GLN A 233 30.21 3.98 19.42
C GLN A 233 30.66 3.87 20.87
N VAL A 234 29.74 3.54 21.77
CA VAL A 234 30.00 3.51 23.22
C VAL A 234 30.64 2.18 23.66
N GLY A 235 30.40 1.11 22.91
CA GLY A 235 30.84 -0.25 23.25
C GLY A 235 29.97 -0.82 24.36
N GLY A 236 29.04 -1.72 24.01
CA GLY A 236 28.15 -2.35 24.97
C GLY A 236 27.69 -3.74 24.53
N ASN A 237 26.83 -4.35 25.34
CA ASN A 237 26.23 -5.64 24.97
C ASN A 237 25.11 -5.42 23.93
N ILE A 238 25.41 -5.68 22.66
CA ILE A 238 24.44 -5.57 21.55
C ILE A 238 23.23 -6.47 21.78
N VAL A 239 23.41 -7.67 22.36
CA VAL A 239 22.31 -8.60 22.65
C VAL A 239 21.31 -7.95 23.59
N THR A 240 21.79 -7.41 24.72
CA THR A 240 20.92 -6.72 25.70
C THR A 240 20.22 -5.51 25.09
N MET A 241 20.90 -4.75 24.22
CA MET A 241 20.29 -3.61 23.54
C MET A 241 19.19 -4.05 22.56
N LEU A 242 19.45 -5.07 21.74
CA LEU A 242 18.45 -5.58 20.80
C LEU A 242 17.24 -6.20 21.52
N GLU A 243 17.44 -6.86 22.66
CA GLU A 243 16.36 -7.34 23.53
C GLU A 243 15.51 -6.18 24.07
N ALA A 244 16.15 -5.14 24.60
CA ALA A 244 15.44 -3.96 25.09
C ALA A 244 14.61 -3.27 23.98
N VAL A 245 15.15 -3.17 22.77
CA VAL A 245 14.41 -2.65 21.61
C VAL A 245 13.24 -3.59 21.24
N THR A 246 13.46 -4.91 21.26
CA THR A 246 12.42 -5.91 20.98
C THR A 246 11.26 -5.78 21.97
N ASP A 247 11.56 -5.68 23.26
CA ASP A 247 10.55 -5.56 24.31
C ASP A 247 9.80 -4.22 24.22
N THR A 248 10.51 -3.13 23.91
CA THR A 248 9.88 -1.82 23.68
C THR A 248 8.87 -1.87 22.54
N ILE A 249 9.22 -2.51 21.41
CA ILE A 249 8.32 -2.64 20.26
C ILE A 249 7.14 -3.55 20.59
N ARG A 250 7.37 -4.69 21.27
CA ARG A 250 6.30 -5.59 21.71
C ARG A 250 5.31 -4.89 22.63
N GLU A 251 5.80 -4.12 23.59
CA GLU A 251 4.96 -3.35 24.51
C GLU A 251 4.16 -2.29 23.75
N ARG A 252 4.77 -1.57 22.82
CA ARG A 252 4.07 -0.62 21.94
C ARG A 252 2.95 -1.31 21.14
N VAL A 253 3.21 -2.47 20.53
CA VAL A 253 2.20 -3.24 19.79
C VAL A 253 1.06 -3.71 20.70
N ARG A 254 1.38 -4.15 21.92
CA ARG A 254 0.40 -4.55 22.93
C ARG A 254 -0.50 -3.38 23.33
N LEU A 255 0.09 -2.22 23.64
CA LEU A 255 -0.64 -1.00 23.98
C LEU A 255 -1.59 -0.57 22.86
N PHE A 256 -1.13 -0.55 21.60
CA PHE A 256 -2.00 -0.22 20.47
C PHE A 256 -3.14 -1.25 20.27
N SER A 257 -2.88 -2.52 20.55
CA SER A 257 -3.90 -3.56 20.47
C SER A 257 -4.94 -3.41 21.57
N GLU A 258 -4.51 -3.10 22.79
CA GLU A 258 -5.38 -2.82 23.93
C GLU A 258 -6.24 -1.57 23.69
N VAL A 259 -5.63 -0.47 23.24
CA VAL A 259 -6.35 0.75 22.83
C VAL A 259 -7.36 0.45 21.73
N ARG A 260 -7.00 -0.38 20.73
CA ARG A 260 -7.92 -0.77 19.66
C ARG A 260 -9.13 -1.55 20.21
N VAL A 261 -8.92 -2.46 21.14
CA VAL A 261 -10.00 -3.25 21.77
C VAL A 261 -10.90 -2.35 22.61
N LEU A 262 -10.32 -1.51 23.45
CA LEU A 262 -11.07 -0.57 24.31
C LEU A 262 -11.89 0.44 23.48
N THR A 263 -11.28 1.00 22.44
CA THR A 263 -11.97 1.94 21.54
C THR A 263 -12.99 1.24 20.66
N ALA A 264 -12.82 -0.05 20.31
CA ALA A 264 -13.84 -0.80 19.59
C ALA A 264 -15.13 -0.93 20.41
N GLN A 265 -15.02 -1.26 21.71
CA GLN A 265 -16.18 -1.31 22.61
C GLN A 265 -16.92 0.03 22.65
N GLN A 266 -16.20 1.15 22.80
CA GLN A 266 -16.79 2.49 22.79
C GLN A 266 -17.46 2.83 21.45
N ARG A 267 -16.83 2.48 20.32
CA ARG A 267 -17.38 2.67 18.98
C ARG A 267 -18.67 1.87 18.77
N PHE A 268 -18.71 0.62 19.21
CA PHE A 268 -19.93 -0.20 19.13
C PHE A 268 -21.07 0.42 19.96
N GLY A 269 -20.78 0.87 21.18
CA GLY A 269 -21.77 1.58 22.00
C GLY A 269 -22.31 2.84 21.33
N SER A 270 -21.42 3.65 20.73
CA SER A 270 -21.79 4.84 19.97
C SER A 270 -22.67 4.54 18.76
N ILE A 271 -22.35 3.48 18.00
CA ILE A 271 -23.13 3.03 16.86
C ILE A 271 -24.54 2.63 17.33
N ILE A 272 -24.65 1.78 18.36
CA ILE A 272 -25.94 1.34 18.91
C ILE A 272 -26.78 2.55 19.36
N LEU A 273 -26.20 3.47 20.12
CA LEU A 273 -26.89 4.67 20.60
C LEU A 273 -27.35 5.58 19.45
N THR A 274 -26.56 5.69 18.38
CA THR A 274 -26.91 6.50 17.19
C THR A 274 -28.06 5.86 16.40
N PHE A 275 -28.09 4.53 16.31
CA PHE A 275 -29.14 3.82 15.59
C PHE A 275 -30.42 3.63 16.41
N LEU A 276 -30.37 3.73 17.74
CA LEU A 276 -31.53 3.50 18.62
C LEU A 276 -32.74 4.39 18.28
N PRO A 277 -32.62 5.72 18.09
CA PRO A 277 -33.76 6.57 17.72
C PRO A 277 -34.33 6.23 16.34
N ILE A 278 -33.47 5.85 15.40
CA ILE A 278 -33.87 5.47 14.03
C ILE A 278 -34.62 4.14 14.06
N ALA A 279 -34.10 3.15 14.80
CA ALA A 279 -34.75 1.87 15.00
C ALA A 279 -36.10 2.02 15.71
N MET A 280 -36.17 2.86 16.75
CA MET A 280 -37.42 3.14 17.46
C MET A 280 -38.44 3.85 16.57
N ALA A 281 -38.02 4.85 15.80
CA ALA A 281 -38.87 5.52 14.82
C ALA A 281 -39.39 4.55 13.75
N GLY A 282 -38.53 3.64 13.27
CA GLY A 282 -38.92 2.58 12.34
C GLY A 282 -39.91 1.60 12.96
N ALA A 283 -39.68 1.15 14.20
CA ALA A 283 -40.58 0.25 14.92
C ALA A 283 -41.97 0.90 15.14
N LEU A 284 -42.00 2.18 15.55
CA LEU A 284 -43.24 2.94 15.71
C LEU A 284 -43.98 3.12 14.38
N PHE A 285 -43.26 3.28 13.28
CA PHE A 285 -43.86 3.36 11.95
C PHE A 285 -44.58 2.06 11.56
N PHE A 286 -44.05 0.89 11.94
CA PHE A 286 -44.71 -0.40 11.71
C PHE A 286 -45.88 -0.68 12.66
N ILE A 287 -45.75 -0.29 13.95
CA ILE A 287 -46.78 -0.57 14.96
C ILE A 287 -47.95 0.40 14.84
N ASN A 288 -47.67 1.70 14.64
CA ASN A 288 -48.68 2.74 14.60
C ASN A 288 -48.32 3.84 13.56
N PRO A 289 -48.57 3.57 12.27
CA PRO A 289 -48.18 4.48 11.19
C PRO A 289 -48.89 5.84 11.29
N ASP A 290 -50.12 5.89 11.79
CA ASP A 290 -50.87 7.14 11.97
C ASP A 290 -50.23 8.06 13.02
N TYR A 291 -49.66 7.50 14.10
CA TYR A 291 -48.94 8.28 15.09
C TYR A 291 -47.66 8.90 14.51
N MET A 292 -46.87 8.12 13.75
CA MET A 292 -45.65 8.62 13.10
C MET A 292 -45.95 9.62 11.99
N MET A 293 -47.05 9.46 11.23
CA MET A 293 -47.40 10.36 10.14
C MET A 293 -47.80 11.76 10.63
N ARG A 294 -48.31 11.88 11.86
CA ARG A 294 -48.57 13.19 12.51
C ARG A 294 -47.30 14.01 12.73
N LEU A 295 -46.13 13.36 12.84
CA LEU A 295 -44.83 14.03 12.95
C LEU A 295 -44.40 14.69 11.62
N PHE A 296 -44.77 14.08 10.49
CA PHE A 296 -44.45 14.57 9.15
C PHE A 296 -45.56 15.43 8.52
N ARG A 297 -46.79 15.29 8.99
CA ARG A 297 -47.97 16.09 8.58
C ARG A 297 -48.74 16.58 9.81
N PRO A 298 -48.16 17.48 10.62
CA PRO A 298 -48.84 18.01 11.77
C PRO A 298 -49.92 19.03 11.37
N PRO A 299 -51.00 19.16 12.16
CA PRO A 299 -51.98 20.23 12.00
C PRO A 299 -51.40 21.62 12.33
N GLU A 300 -50.32 21.69 13.11
CA GLU A 300 -49.62 22.92 13.48
C GLU A 300 -48.23 23.00 12.79
N PRO A 301 -47.88 24.10 12.10
CA PRO A 301 -46.62 24.21 11.35
C PRO A 301 -45.34 24.01 12.17
N PHE A 302 -45.36 24.34 13.48
CA PHE A 302 -44.19 24.25 14.34
C PHE A 302 -43.78 22.81 14.69
N LEU A 303 -44.70 21.83 14.63
CA LEU A 303 -44.39 20.43 14.94
C LEU A 303 -43.48 19.78 13.88
N LEU A 304 -43.43 20.34 12.66
CA LEU A 304 -42.58 19.83 11.58
C LEU A 304 -41.08 20.07 11.85
N CYS A 305 -40.76 20.95 12.80
CA CYS A 305 -39.40 21.18 13.29
C CYS A 305 -38.86 20.02 14.16
N ILE A 306 -39.74 19.17 14.72
CA ILE A 306 -39.35 18.07 15.62
C ILE A 306 -38.48 17.01 14.93
N PRO A 307 -38.86 16.44 13.75
CA PRO A 307 -38.02 15.45 13.08
C PRO A 307 -36.70 16.04 12.57
N ILE A 308 -36.70 17.31 12.13
CA ILE A 308 -35.50 18.03 11.70
C ILE A 308 -34.57 18.27 12.91
N GLY A 309 -35.12 18.72 14.03
CA GLY A 309 -34.38 18.91 15.29
C GLY A 309 -33.80 17.61 15.82
N ALA A 310 -34.57 16.51 15.78
CA ALA A 310 -34.10 15.18 16.17
C ALA A 310 -32.93 14.70 15.29
N ALA A 311 -33.05 14.83 13.96
CA ALA A 311 -31.96 14.49 13.05
C ALA A 311 -30.70 15.32 13.30
N PHE A 312 -30.86 16.62 13.52
CA PHE A 312 -29.76 17.53 13.83
C PHE A 312 -29.08 17.16 15.15
N MET A 313 -29.86 16.83 16.18
CA MET A 313 -29.34 16.43 17.49
C MET A 313 -28.58 15.09 17.43
N VAL A 314 -29.04 14.14 16.61
CA VAL A 314 -28.32 12.87 16.36
C VAL A 314 -26.99 13.12 15.65
N ILE A 315 -26.94 14.03 14.67
CA ILE A 315 -25.70 14.38 13.96
C ILE A 315 -24.70 15.04 14.92
N ILE A 316 -25.16 16.01 15.73
CA ILE A 316 -24.32 16.67 16.75
C ILE A 316 -23.83 15.65 17.79
N GLY A 317 -24.71 14.78 18.29
CA GLY A 317 -24.35 13.74 19.24
C GLY A 317 -23.28 12.81 18.69
N ASN A 318 -23.43 12.36 17.44
CA ASN A 318 -22.43 11.52 16.78
C ASN A 318 -21.09 12.25 16.59
N PHE A 319 -21.12 13.54 16.23
CA PHE A 319 -19.90 14.35 16.14
C PHE A 319 -19.19 14.51 17.49
N ALA A 320 -19.95 14.81 18.56
CA ALA A 320 -19.41 14.94 19.91
C ALA A 320 -18.76 13.64 20.38
N VAL A 321 -19.44 12.50 20.22
CA VAL A 321 -18.92 11.18 20.60
C VAL A 321 -17.63 10.84 19.82
N ARG A 322 -17.59 11.10 18.52
CA ARG A 322 -16.38 10.88 17.70
C ARG A 322 -15.20 11.74 18.15
N ARG A 323 -15.47 12.95 18.67
CA ARG A 323 -14.44 13.84 19.17
C ARG A 323 -13.89 13.40 20.52
N PHE A 324 -14.74 12.94 21.44
CA PHE A 324 -14.31 12.40 22.73
C PHE A 324 -13.62 11.03 22.62
N ALA A 325 -14.00 10.21 21.64
CA ALA A 325 -13.42 8.88 21.40
C ALA A 325 -12.07 8.92 20.66
N LYS A 326 -11.58 10.11 20.28
CA LYS A 326 -10.26 10.26 19.65
C LYS A 326 -9.21 10.32 20.74
N ILE A 327 -8.68 9.16 21.10
CA ILE A 327 -7.50 9.06 21.96
C ILE A 327 -6.29 9.19 21.04
N ASP A 328 -5.54 10.29 21.16
CA ASP A 328 -4.23 10.43 20.54
C ASP A 328 -3.25 9.56 21.36
N VAL A 329 -2.64 8.57 20.71
CA VAL A 329 -1.59 7.70 21.27
C VAL A 329 -0.34 7.86 20.42
#